data_AF-A0A6H9GRM5-F1
#
_entry.id   AF-A0A6H9GRM5-F1
#
_cell.length_a   1.000
_cell.length_b   1.000
_cell.length_c   1.000
_cell.angle_alpha   90.00
_cell.angle_beta   90.00
_cell.angle_gamma   90.00
#
_symmetry.space_group_name_H-M   'P 1'
#
loop_
_entity.id
_entity.type
_entity.pdbx_description
1 polymer ?
#
loop_
_entity_poly.entity_id
_entity_poly.type
_entity_poly.pdbx_seq_one_letter_code
_entity_poly.pdbx_strand_id
1 'polypeptide(L)'
;MANSDSNWRLWGERDPYYAVLTDPRFRDGSIEHNRRTFFETGEVFIRHWLAQIEMHFGALPRGRALDFGCGVGRLTLPLTDHFESVVGLDISPAMLEEARRNSVGRRINYLLSDDALSRAEGQFDFVNSFIVLQHIPVKRGLKVLNRLLESVAPGGGCLIQFSIRRRHGWRHELLYRLRHRVPGGQALMNLLRGKAVDAPAMQMNEYSLDVVLRRFHECGFAKMLVRFEDHGGTDTAMILARRS
;
A
#
# COMPACT_ATOMS: atom_id res chain seq x y z
N MET A 1 -6.09 21.20 -8.61
CA MET A 1 -5.30 19.94 -8.71
C MET A 1 -6.25 18.79 -8.39
N ALA A 2 -6.30 17.74 -9.21
CA ALA A 2 -7.08 16.54 -8.89
C ALA A 2 -6.60 15.95 -7.55
N ASN A 3 -7.53 15.64 -6.65
CA ASN A 3 -7.26 15.07 -5.33
C ASN A 3 -6.69 13.64 -5.49
N SER A 4 -5.74 13.22 -4.65
CA SER A 4 -5.12 11.87 -4.74
C SER A 4 -6.19 10.77 -4.81
N ASP A 5 -7.25 10.89 -4.00
CA ASP A 5 -8.36 9.93 -3.94
C ASP A 5 -9.09 9.81 -5.29
N SER A 6 -9.31 10.93 -5.99
CA SER A 6 -9.92 10.90 -7.32
C SER A 6 -9.02 10.20 -8.36
N ASN A 7 -7.70 10.36 -8.27
CA ASN A 7 -6.78 9.66 -9.16
C ASN A 7 -6.79 8.15 -8.90
N TRP A 8 -6.86 7.72 -7.65
CA TRP A 8 -6.90 6.29 -7.29
C TRP A 8 -8.22 5.61 -7.65
N ARG A 9 -9.35 6.33 -7.59
CA ARG A 9 -10.62 5.86 -8.13
C ARG A 9 -10.54 5.61 -9.64
N LEU A 10 -9.99 6.57 -10.39
CA LEU A 10 -9.76 6.42 -11.82
C LEU A 10 -8.80 5.28 -12.17
N TRP A 11 -7.76 5.06 -11.36
CA TRP A 11 -6.87 3.91 -11.55
C TRP A 11 -7.61 2.57 -11.35
N GLY A 12 -8.49 2.49 -10.36
CA GLY A 12 -9.32 1.31 -10.14
C GLY A 12 -10.28 1.00 -11.28
N GLU A 13 -10.77 2.02 -11.97
CA GLU A 13 -11.66 1.85 -13.13
C GLU A 13 -10.91 1.48 -14.41
N ARG A 14 -9.67 1.96 -14.57
CA ARG A 14 -8.95 1.89 -15.86
C ARG A 14 -7.92 0.77 -15.97
N ASP A 15 -7.10 0.57 -14.94
CA ASP A 15 -5.99 -0.40 -15.00
C ASP A 15 -5.65 -0.86 -13.56
N PRO A 16 -6.57 -1.59 -12.90
CA PRO A 16 -6.53 -1.80 -11.45
C PRO A 16 -5.34 -2.66 -11.02
N TYR A 17 -4.92 -3.63 -11.83
CA TYR A 17 -3.78 -4.51 -11.53
C TYR A 17 -2.44 -3.79 -11.62
N TYR A 18 -2.23 -3.03 -12.70
CA TYR A 18 -1.04 -2.18 -12.88
C TYR A 18 -0.94 -1.10 -11.81
N ALA A 19 -2.08 -0.57 -11.35
CA ALA A 19 -2.13 0.41 -10.27
C ALA A 19 -1.67 -0.19 -8.92
N VAL A 20 -2.01 -1.45 -8.64
CA VAL A 20 -1.56 -2.17 -7.43
C VAL A 20 -0.09 -2.57 -7.50
N LEU A 21 0.39 -2.96 -8.67
CA LEU A 21 1.80 -3.29 -8.89
C LEU A 21 2.22 -2.80 -10.27
N THR A 22 2.95 -1.68 -10.29
CA THR A 22 3.32 -0.94 -11.52
C THR A 22 4.41 -1.68 -12.31
N ASP A 23 4.02 -2.77 -12.96
CA ASP A 23 4.83 -3.59 -13.85
C ASP A 23 4.07 -3.76 -15.18
N PRO A 24 4.72 -3.55 -16.35
CA PRO A 24 4.05 -3.67 -17.65
C PRO A 24 3.30 -4.99 -17.88
N ARG A 25 3.70 -6.09 -17.23
CA ARG A 25 3.05 -7.40 -17.34
C ARG A 25 1.64 -7.43 -16.77
N PHE A 26 1.30 -6.49 -15.88
CA PHE A 26 0.01 -6.45 -15.17
C PHE A 26 -0.93 -5.36 -15.69
N ARG A 27 -0.63 -4.80 -16.87
CA ARG A 27 -1.59 -3.93 -17.56
C ARG A 27 -2.81 -4.71 -18.01
N ASP A 28 -3.95 -4.03 -18.12
CA ASP A 28 -5.23 -4.61 -18.57
C ASP A 28 -5.11 -5.51 -19.83
N GLY A 29 -4.44 -5.05 -20.88
CA GLY A 29 -4.23 -5.85 -22.10
C GLY A 29 -3.31 -7.09 -21.95
N SER A 30 -2.70 -7.29 -20.79
CA SER A 30 -1.80 -8.41 -20.49
C SER A 30 -2.19 -9.19 -19.23
N ILE A 31 -3.14 -8.69 -18.44
CA ILE A 31 -3.46 -9.28 -17.14
C ILE A 31 -4.05 -10.67 -17.26
N GLU A 32 -4.85 -10.95 -18.29
CA GLU A 32 -5.47 -12.27 -18.50
C GLU A 32 -4.45 -13.41 -18.46
N HIS A 33 -3.27 -13.20 -19.04
CA HIS A 33 -2.18 -14.18 -19.10
C HIS A 33 -1.27 -14.16 -17.87
N ASN A 34 -1.24 -13.04 -17.12
CA ASN A 34 -0.30 -12.82 -16.01
C ASN A 34 -0.97 -12.81 -14.63
N ARG A 35 -2.30 -13.00 -14.58
CA ARG A 35 -3.11 -12.90 -13.36
C ARG A 35 -2.64 -13.86 -12.28
N ARG A 36 -2.31 -15.10 -12.64
CA ARG A 36 -1.77 -16.09 -11.71
C ARG A 36 -0.48 -15.58 -11.07
N THR A 37 0.49 -15.19 -11.89
CA THR A 37 1.76 -14.64 -11.45
C THR A 37 1.59 -13.40 -10.58
N PHE A 38 0.64 -12.52 -10.91
CA PHE A 38 0.32 -11.35 -10.09
C PHE A 38 -0.05 -11.73 -8.65
N PHE A 39 -0.95 -12.71 -8.47
CA PHE A 39 -1.35 -13.17 -7.13
C PHE A 39 -0.27 -13.99 -6.42
N GLU A 40 0.50 -14.79 -7.16
CA GLU A 40 1.66 -15.51 -6.62
C GLU A 40 2.69 -14.55 -5.99
N THR A 41 2.89 -13.36 -6.57
CA THR A 41 3.75 -12.34 -5.94
C THR A 41 3.26 -11.93 -4.55
N GLY A 42 1.95 -11.87 -4.35
CA GLY A 42 1.36 -11.51 -3.07
C GLY A 42 1.47 -12.62 -2.03
N GLU A 43 1.29 -13.87 -2.46
CA GLU A 43 1.47 -15.04 -1.59
C GLU A 43 2.92 -15.14 -1.09
N VAL A 44 3.89 -15.03 -2.00
CA VAL A 44 5.32 -15.03 -1.64
C VAL A 44 5.64 -13.90 -0.67
N PHE A 45 5.10 -12.71 -0.93
CA PHE A 45 5.30 -11.53 -0.09
C PHE A 45 4.78 -11.74 1.34
N ILE A 46 3.50 -12.13 1.50
CA ILE A 46 2.89 -12.32 2.82
C ILE A 46 3.57 -13.44 3.59
N ARG A 47 3.81 -14.59 2.93
CA ARG A 47 4.51 -15.72 3.56
C ARG A 47 5.90 -15.32 4.07
N HIS A 48 6.68 -14.63 3.23
CA HIS A 48 8.02 -14.20 3.59
C HIS A 48 8.00 -13.25 4.78
N TRP A 49 7.19 -12.19 4.73
CA TRP A 49 7.23 -11.14 5.74
C TRP A 49 6.56 -11.51 7.05
N LEU A 50 5.50 -12.34 7.06
CA LEU A 50 4.98 -12.91 8.30
C LEU A 50 6.05 -13.76 8.99
N ALA A 51 6.77 -14.61 8.24
CA ALA A 51 7.88 -15.39 8.80
C ALA A 51 9.00 -14.49 9.36
N GLN A 52 9.32 -13.38 8.69
CA GLN A 52 10.30 -12.41 9.21
C GLN A 52 9.83 -11.74 10.51
N ILE A 53 8.55 -11.36 10.63
CA ILE A 53 8.02 -10.79 11.88
C ILE A 53 8.15 -11.82 13.01
N GLU A 54 7.70 -13.05 12.78
CA GLU A 54 7.70 -14.07 13.83
C GLU A 54 9.11 -14.51 14.24
N MET A 55 10.05 -14.54 13.29
CA MET A 55 11.46 -14.82 13.57
C MET A 55 12.08 -13.78 14.51
N HIS A 56 11.72 -12.50 14.38
CA HIS A 56 12.32 -11.42 15.18
C HIS A 56 11.55 -11.09 16.46
N PHE A 57 10.23 -11.32 16.47
CA PHE A 57 9.34 -10.85 17.54
C PHE A 57 8.51 -11.96 18.19
N GLY A 58 8.59 -13.20 17.72
CA GLY A 58 7.79 -14.34 18.18
C GLY A 58 6.44 -14.46 17.46
N ALA A 59 5.77 -15.60 17.68
CA ALA A 59 4.51 -15.93 17.02
C ALA A 59 3.43 -14.86 17.25
N LEU A 60 2.68 -14.56 16.17
CA LEU A 60 1.53 -13.67 16.22
C LEU A 60 0.24 -14.45 16.50
N PRO A 61 -0.75 -13.86 17.20
CA PRO A 61 -2.11 -14.39 17.20
C PRO A 61 -2.67 -14.43 15.77
N ARG A 62 -3.59 -15.36 15.50
CA ARG A 62 -4.08 -15.67 14.13
C ARG A 62 -5.57 -15.39 13.92
N GLY A 63 -6.16 -14.48 14.70
CA GLY A 63 -7.58 -14.14 14.62
C GLY A 63 -7.90 -13.22 13.44
N ARG A 64 -7.53 -11.94 13.52
CA ARG A 64 -7.96 -10.90 12.55
C ARG A 64 -6.78 -10.20 11.89
N ALA A 65 -6.80 -10.08 10.56
CA ALA A 65 -5.87 -9.23 9.82
C ALA A 65 -6.57 -8.07 9.10
N LEU A 66 -5.87 -6.94 8.99
CA LEU A 66 -6.28 -5.76 8.22
C LEU A 66 -5.27 -5.49 7.10
N ASP A 67 -5.76 -5.28 5.88
CA ASP A 67 -4.97 -4.77 4.75
C ASP A 67 -5.49 -3.39 4.34
N PHE A 68 -4.72 -2.34 4.62
CA PHE A 68 -5.08 -0.96 4.32
C PHE A 68 -4.49 -0.51 2.99
N GLY A 69 -5.37 -0.07 2.08
CA GLY A 69 -5.11 0.13 0.66
C GLY A 69 -4.99 -1.20 -0.08
N CYS A 70 -6.00 -2.07 0.11
CA CYS A 70 -5.97 -3.46 -0.36
C CYS A 70 -5.98 -3.61 -1.89
N GLY A 71 -6.38 -2.57 -2.63
CA GLY A 71 -6.53 -2.61 -4.08
C GLY A 71 -7.42 -3.77 -4.51
N VAL A 72 -6.95 -4.53 -5.50
CA VAL A 72 -7.64 -5.74 -6.02
C VAL A 72 -7.43 -7.00 -5.16
N GLY A 73 -6.87 -6.88 -3.95
CA GLY A 73 -6.72 -7.99 -3.01
C GLY A 73 -5.44 -8.83 -3.16
N ARG A 74 -4.41 -8.30 -3.84
CA ARG A 74 -3.14 -9.03 -4.09
C ARG A 74 -2.50 -9.55 -2.79
N LEU A 75 -2.42 -8.70 -1.77
CA LEU A 75 -1.87 -9.05 -0.46
C LEU A 75 -2.95 -9.51 0.52
N THR A 76 -4.20 -9.09 0.32
CA THR A 76 -5.33 -9.47 1.18
C THR A 76 -5.69 -10.94 1.07
N LEU A 77 -5.69 -11.49 -0.15
CA LEU A 77 -6.08 -12.87 -0.42
C LEU A 77 -5.21 -13.92 0.33
N PRO A 78 -3.87 -13.87 0.28
CA PRO A 78 -3.04 -14.82 1.01
C PRO A 78 -3.10 -14.67 2.54
N LEU A 79 -3.55 -13.53 3.08
CA LEU A 79 -3.76 -13.40 4.53
C LEU A 79 -4.81 -14.38 5.07
N THR A 80 -5.78 -14.82 4.25
CA THR A 80 -6.80 -15.78 4.72
C THR A 80 -6.26 -17.18 4.99
N ASP A 81 -5.06 -17.49 4.49
CA ASP A 81 -4.38 -18.76 4.76
C ASP A 81 -3.65 -18.73 6.13
N HIS A 82 -3.54 -17.54 6.73
CA HIS A 82 -2.83 -17.32 7.99
C HIS A 82 -3.72 -16.81 9.13
N PHE A 83 -4.87 -16.21 8.83
CA PHE A 83 -5.75 -15.60 9.82
C PHE A 83 -7.20 -16.09 9.67
N GLU A 84 -7.95 -16.14 10.77
CA GLU A 84 -9.34 -16.58 10.78
C GLU A 84 -10.27 -15.66 9.99
N SER A 85 -9.99 -14.35 9.98
CA SER A 85 -10.73 -13.39 9.15
C SER A 85 -9.86 -12.23 8.72
N VAL A 86 -10.17 -11.67 7.54
CA VAL A 86 -9.41 -10.57 6.95
C VAL A 86 -10.34 -9.42 6.59
N VAL A 87 -9.91 -8.20 6.88
CA VAL A 87 -10.55 -6.96 6.43
C VAL A 87 -9.66 -6.27 5.40
N GLY A 88 -10.21 -5.92 4.25
CA GLY A 88 -9.53 -5.12 3.23
C GLY A 88 -10.17 -3.74 3.12
N LEU A 89 -9.38 -2.67 3.22
CA LEU A 89 -9.85 -1.30 3.05
C LEU A 89 -9.25 -0.66 1.81
N ASP A 90 -10.08 -0.02 0.98
CA ASP A 90 -9.60 0.79 -0.15
C ASP A 90 -10.53 1.99 -0.38
N ILE A 91 -10.00 3.09 -0.92
CA ILE A 91 -10.76 4.31 -1.23
C ILE A 91 -11.54 4.21 -2.55
N SER A 92 -11.19 3.22 -3.39
CA SER A 92 -11.76 2.99 -4.71
C SER A 92 -12.82 1.89 -4.69
N PRO A 93 -14.10 2.21 -4.94
CA PRO A 93 -15.14 1.21 -5.08
C PRO A 93 -14.85 0.17 -6.17
N ALA A 94 -14.25 0.59 -7.29
CA ALA A 94 -13.88 -0.29 -8.40
C ALA A 94 -12.81 -1.31 -8.00
N MET A 95 -11.81 -0.90 -7.20
CA MET A 95 -10.81 -1.81 -6.64
C MET A 95 -11.46 -2.86 -5.75
N LEU A 96 -12.37 -2.45 -4.85
CA LEU A 96 -13.07 -3.35 -3.95
C LEU A 96 -13.98 -4.33 -4.68
N GLU A 97 -14.63 -3.90 -5.76
CA GLU A 97 -15.44 -4.78 -6.59
C GLU A 97 -14.58 -5.86 -7.26
N GLU A 98 -13.45 -5.47 -7.85
CA GLU A 98 -12.53 -6.44 -8.43
C GLU A 98 -11.92 -7.36 -7.35
N ALA A 99 -11.59 -6.82 -6.17
CA ALA A 99 -11.10 -7.62 -5.05
C ALA A 99 -12.10 -8.70 -4.61
N ARG A 100 -13.40 -8.40 -4.59
CA ARG A 100 -14.46 -9.38 -4.30
C ARG A 100 -14.53 -10.48 -5.35
N ARG A 101 -14.41 -10.13 -6.64
CA ARG A 101 -14.35 -11.13 -7.73
C ARG A 101 -13.12 -12.02 -7.61
N ASN A 102 -12.00 -11.47 -7.15
CA ASN A 102 -10.74 -12.21 -6.97
C ASN A 102 -10.75 -13.17 -5.79
N SER A 103 -11.67 -12.99 -4.84
CA SER A 103 -11.67 -13.72 -3.56
C SER A 103 -12.98 -14.47 -3.29
N VAL A 104 -13.70 -14.87 -4.34
CA VAL A 104 -14.95 -15.64 -4.19
C VAL A 104 -14.70 -16.88 -3.31
N GLY A 105 -15.53 -17.06 -2.29
CA GLY A 105 -15.43 -18.17 -1.34
C GLY A 105 -14.36 -17.99 -0.23
N ARG A 106 -13.70 -16.83 -0.15
CA ARG A 106 -12.70 -16.54 0.89
C ARG A 106 -13.30 -15.66 1.99
N ARG A 107 -12.82 -15.82 3.22
CA ARG A 107 -13.32 -15.11 4.43
C ARG A 107 -12.74 -13.68 4.52
N ILE A 108 -13.11 -12.83 3.57
CA ILE A 108 -12.62 -11.44 3.48
C ILE A 108 -13.80 -10.48 3.48
N ASN A 109 -13.72 -9.45 4.33
CA ASN A 109 -14.66 -8.33 4.33
C ASN A 109 -14.00 -7.08 3.71
N TYR A 110 -14.42 -6.72 2.51
CA TYR A 110 -13.93 -5.54 1.81
C TYR A 110 -14.83 -4.33 2.08
N LEU A 111 -14.25 -3.26 2.61
CA LEU A 111 -14.97 -2.07 3.05
C LEU A 111 -14.33 -0.81 2.45
N LEU A 112 -15.17 0.20 2.20
CA LEU A 112 -14.68 1.49 1.74
C LEU A 112 -13.87 2.16 2.85
N SER A 113 -12.67 2.62 2.53
CA SER A 113 -11.79 3.29 3.47
C SER A 113 -12.16 4.76 3.68
N ASP A 114 -11.86 5.26 4.87
CA ASP A 114 -11.76 6.66 5.21
C ASP A 114 -10.52 6.91 6.09
N ASP A 115 -10.25 8.17 6.42
CA ASP A 115 -9.06 8.55 7.20
C ASP A 115 -9.10 8.07 8.66
N ALA A 116 -10.29 7.74 9.16
CA ALA A 116 -10.51 7.34 10.54
C ALA A 116 -10.49 5.81 10.73
N LEU A 117 -10.46 5.06 9.62
CA LEU A 117 -10.71 3.62 9.56
C LEU A 117 -12.07 3.27 10.17
N SER A 118 -13.07 4.14 10.01
CA SER A 118 -14.34 4.09 10.74
C SER A 118 -15.12 2.79 10.54
N ARG A 119 -14.91 2.12 9.41
CA ARG A 119 -15.59 0.86 9.07
C ARG A 119 -14.84 -0.39 9.52
N ALA A 120 -13.58 -0.27 9.92
CA ALA A 120 -12.76 -1.38 10.40
C ALA A 120 -12.62 -1.32 11.92
N GLU A 121 -13.71 -1.65 12.61
CA GLU A 121 -13.76 -1.62 14.07
C GLU A 121 -12.99 -2.77 14.73
N GLY A 122 -12.53 -2.49 15.95
CA GLY A 122 -11.81 -3.42 16.82
C GLY A 122 -10.31 -3.45 16.55
N GLN A 123 -9.67 -4.48 17.11
CA GLN A 123 -8.24 -4.69 16.97
C GLN A 123 -7.94 -5.85 16.01
N PHE A 124 -6.73 -5.82 15.46
CA PHE A 124 -6.22 -6.79 14.49
C PHE A 124 -4.89 -7.35 14.99
N ASP A 125 -4.73 -8.66 14.87
CA ASP A 125 -3.50 -9.36 15.21
C ASP A 125 -2.40 -9.10 14.18
N PHE A 126 -2.78 -8.68 12.97
CA PHE A 126 -1.86 -8.22 11.95
C PHE A 126 -2.42 -7.07 11.12
N VAL A 127 -1.63 -6.01 10.93
CA VAL A 127 -1.99 -4.87 10.06
C VAL A 127 -0.94 -4.70 8.97
N ASN A 128 -1.37 -4.78 7.72
CA ASN A 128 -0.55 -4.57 6.52
C ASN A 128 -0.92 -3.26 5.83
N SER A 129 0.08 -2.51 5.37
CA SER A 129 -0.11 -1.45 4.39
C SER A 129 1.15 -1.29 3.53
N PHE A 130 1.03 -1.54 2.23
CA PHE A 130 2.18 -1.64 1.33
C PHE A 130 1.89 -0.96 -0.01
N ILE A 131 2.76 -0.04 -0.44
CA ILE A 131 2.55 0.83 -1.62
C ILE A 131 1.29 1.71 -1.48
N VAL A 132 1.07 2.31 -0.29
CA VAL A 132 -0.14 3.11 -0.02
C VAL A 132 0.18 4.48 0.53
N LEU A 133 0.87 4.57 1.68
CA LEU A 133 1.07 5.84 2.38
C LEU A 133 1.84 6.87 1.55
N GLN A 134 2.76 6.43 0.68
CA GLN A 134 3.43 7.29 -0.30
C GLN A 134 2.46 8.07 -1.19
N HIS A 135 1.24 7.60 -1.39
CA HIS A 135 0.24 8.24 -2.21
C HIS A 135 -0.71 9.17 -1.41
N ILE A 136 -0.56 9.22 -0.09
CA ILE A 136 -1.36 10.06 0.81
C ILE A 136 -0.53 11.28 1.24
N PRO A 137 -1.09 12.51 1.22
CA PRO A 137 -0.39 13.69 1.73
C PRO A 137 0.09 13.48 3.17
N VAL A 138 1.35 13.81 3.47
CA VAL A 138 2.04 13.46 4.73
C VAL A 138 1.22 13.77 5.99
N LYS A 139 0.65 14.97 6.09
CA LYS A 139 -0.17 15.37 7.27
C LYS A 139 -1.39 14.46 7.47
N ARG A 140 -2.01 14.01 6.38
CA ARG A 140 -3.14 13.08 6.39
C ARG A 140 -2.65 11.65 6.66
N GLY A 141 -1.60 11.22 5.98
CA GLY A 141 -1.03 9.89 6.14
C GLY A 141 -0.50 9.61 7.53
N LEU A 142 0.04 10.61 8.25
CA LEU A 142 0.42 10.47 9.66
C LEU A 142 -0.79 10.26 10.59
N LYS A 143 -1.95 10.83 10.28
CA LYS A 143 -3.19 10.54 11.03
C LYS A 143 -3.64 9.11 10.79
N VAL A 144 -3.64 8.69 9.52
CA VAL A 144 -3.96 7.31 9.12
C VAL A 144 -2.99 6.32 9.78
N LEU A 145 -1.69 6.62 9.80
CA LEU A 145 -0.68 5.82 10.47
C LEU A 145 -1.03 5.60 11.94
N ASN A 146 -1.37 6.67 12.67
CA ASN A 146 -1.75 6.54 14.09
C ASN A 146 -2.95 5.59 14.26
N ARG A 147 -3.98 5.70 13.40
CA ARG A 147 -5.14 4.79 13.43
C ARG A 147 -4.77 3.35 13.13
N LEU A 148 -3.89 3.12 12.16
CA LEU A 148 -3.37 1.79 11.84
C LEU A 148 -2.64 1.19 13.05
N LEU A 149 -1.72 1.95 13.66
CA LEU A 149 -0.96 1.50 14.82
C LEU A 149 -1.86 1.24 16.05
N GLU A 150 -2.84 2.12 16.31
CA GLU A 150 -3.83 1.96 17.38
C GLU A 150 -4.68 0.69 17.21
N SER A 151 -4.96 0.31 15.96
CA SER A 151 -5.76 -0.87 15.61
C SER A 151 -5.01 -2.20 15.79
N VAL A 152 -3.68 -2.19 15.94
CA VAL A 152 -2.92 -3.43 16.21
C VAL A 152 -3.20 -3.90 17.64
N ALA A 153 -3.64 -5.15 17.80
CA ALA A 153 -3.88 -5.75 19.11
C ALA A 153 -2.57 -5.82 19.93
N PRO A 154 -2.63 -5.75 21.28
CA PRO A 154 -1.49 -6.14 22.11
C PRO A 154 -0.98 -7.53 21.72
N GLY A 155 0.34 -7.67 21.51
CA GLY A 155 0.95 -8.88 20.99
C GLY A 155 0.79 -9.12 19.49
N GLY A 156 0.00 -8.32 18.78
CA GLY A 156 -0.15 -8.33 17.33
C GLY A 156 1.00 -7.63 16.58
N GLY A 157 1.06 -7.82 15.27
CA GLY A 157 2.12 -7.32 14.40
C GLY A 157 1.65 -6.33 13.35
N CYS A 158 2.58 -5.62 12.73
CA CYS A 158 2.30 -4.86 11.52
C CYS A 158 3.49 -4.84 10.54
N LEU A 159 3.15 -4.62 9.27
CA LEU A 159 4.07 -4.30 8.19
C LEU A 159 3.57 -3.06 7.46
N ILE A 160 4.34 -1.97 7.51
CA ILE A 160 3.96 -0.70 6.89
C ILE A 160 5.13 -0.12 6.09
N GLN A 161 4.88 0.24 4.83
CA GLN A 161 5.87 0.85 3.93
C GLN A 161 5.67 2.35 3.77
N PHE A 162 6.79 3.07 3.73
CA PHE A 162 6.87 4.52 3.50
C PHE A 162 7.94 4.84 2.45
N SER A 163 7.72 5.86 1.62
CA SER A 163 8.82 6.50 0.88
C SER A 163 9.51 7.54 1.76
N ILE A 164 10.83 7.42 1.94
CA ILE A 164 11.61 8.27 2.86
C ILE A 164 12.43 9.33 2.13
N ARG A 165 12.86 9.06 0.91
CA ARG A 165 13.64 9.99 0.10
C ARG A 165 13.53 9.63 -1.36
N ARG A 166 13.35 10.60 -2.24
CA ARG A 166 13.48 10.37 -3.68
C ARG A 166 14.87 10.81 -4.13
N ARG A 167 15.62 9.90 -4.75
CA ARG A 167 16.94 10.22 -5.32
C ARG A 167 16.71 10.93 -6.65
N HIS A 168 16.54 12.25 -6.58
CA HIS A 168 16.42 13.09 -7.76
C HIS A 168 17.72 13.87 -7.97
N GLY A 169 18.44 13.54 -9.05
CA GLY A 169 19.44 14.45 -9.61
C GLY A 169 18.76 15.67 -10.26
N TRP A 170 19.55 16.69 -10.60
CA TRP A 170 19.10 17.94 -11.25
C TRP A 170 18.19 17.74 -12.47
N ARG A 171 18.36 16.62 -13.20
CA ARG A 171 17.51 16.23 -14.34
C ARG A 171 16.04 16.00 -13.95
N HIS A 172 15.77 15.46 -12.77
CA HIS A 172 14.39 15.25 -12.33
C HIS A 172 13.72 16.55 -11.88
N GLU A 173 14.45 17.49 -11.28
CA GLU A 173 13.92 18.84 -10.98
C GLU A 173 13.54 19.57 -12.27
N LEU A 174 14.38 19.47 -13.30
CA LEU A 174 14.08 19.99 -14.63
C LEU A 174 12.84 19.33 -15.25
N LEU A 175 12.74 18.00 -15.19
CA LEU A 175 11.56 17.25 -15.68
C LEU A 175 10.30 17.54 -14.85
N TYR A 176 10.41 17.74 -13.54
CA TYR A 176 9.30 18.15 -12.68
C TYR A 176 8.80 19.55 -13.07
N ARG A 177 9.71 20.51 -13.31
CA ARG A 177 9.37 21.84 -13.82
C ARG A 177 8.73 21.76 -15.21
N LEU A 178 9.26 20.97 -16.13
CA LEU A 178 8.67 20.74 -17.45
C LEU A 178 7.26 20.14 -17.33
N ARG A 179 7.08 19.13 -16.47
CA ARG A 179 5.78 18.47 -16.24
C ARG A 179 4.70 19.41 -15.73
N HIS A 180 5.07 20.38 -14.88
CA HIS A 180 4.11 21.23 -14.15
C HIS A 180 4.04 22.68 -14.64
N ARG A 181 5.01 23.17 -15.41
CA ARG A 181 5.01 24.53 -15.98
C ARG A 181 4.74 24.58 -17.48
N VAL A 182 4.88 23.47 -18.21
CA VAL A 182 4.60 23.43 -19.65
C VAL A 182 3.23 22.76 -19.89
N PRO A 183 2.28 23.45 -20.56
CA PRO A 183 1.03 22.83 -20.99
C PRO A 183 1.32 21.57 -21.82
N GLY A 184 0.73 20.42 -21.45
CA GLY A 184 0.99 19.13 -22.10
C GLY A 184 2.25 18.39 -21.63
N GLY A 185 3.03 18.93 -20.68
CA GLY A 185 4.22 18.25 -20.14
C GLY A 185 3.91 16.92 -19.43
N GLN A 186 2.75 16.82 -18.77
CA GLN A 186 2.30 15.58 -18.14
C GLN A 186 1.92 14.51 -19.17
N ALA A 187 1.26 14.91 -20.26
CA ALA A 187 0.91 14.06 -21.39
C ALA A 187 2.16 13.44 -22.04
N LEU A 188 3.19 14.25 -22.30
CA LEU A 188 4.48 13.80 -22.84
C LEU A 188 5.21 12.84 -21.88
N MET A 189 5.24 13.15 -20.59
CA MET A 189 5.88 12.30 -19.59
C MET A 189 5.16 10.97 -19.39
N ASN A 190 3.84 10.95 -19.52
CA ASN A 190 3.05 9.72 -19.49
C ASN A 190 3.41 8.84 -20.70
N LEU A 191 3.47 9.42 -21.90
CA LEU A 191 3.83 8.71 -23.14
C LEU A 191 5.24 8.11 -23.06
N LEU A 192 6.23 8.88 -22.57
CA LEU A 192 7.61 8.42 -22.36
C LEU A 192 7.73 7.29 -21.32
N ARG A 193 6.78 7.18 -20.38
CA ARG A 193 6.71 6.11 -19.38
C ARG A 193 5.81 4.95 -19.83
N GLY A 194 5.43 4.92 -21.11
CA GLY A 194 4.53 3.91 -21.67
C GLY A 194 3.15 3.92 -21.02
N LYS A 195 2.69 5.06 -20.49
CA LYS A 195 1.36 5.27 -19.92
C LYS A 195 0.49 6.04 -20.92
N ALA A 196 -0.83 5.84 -20.84
CA ALA A 196 -1.79 6.65 -21.58
C ALA A 196 -1.58 8.15 -21.28
N VAL A 197 -1.74 9.00 -22.29
CA VAL A 197 -1.48 10.44 -22.23
C VAL A 197 -2.22 11.10 -21.06
N ASP A 198 -3.44 10.66 -20.79
CA ASP A 198 -4.34 11.13 -19.75
C ASP A 198 -4.28 10.31 -18.44
N ALA A 199 -3.26 9.44 -18.27
CA ALA A 199 -3.14 8.59 -17.10
C ALA A 199 -3.16 9.40 -15.79
N PRO A 200 -3.96 8.99 -14.78
CA PRO A 200 -4.07 9.72 -13.52
C PRO A 200 -2.73 9.83 -12.81
N ALA A 201 -2.52 10.92 -12.08
CA ALA A 201 -1.26 11.15 -11.38
C ALA A 201 -1.09 10.18 -10.19
N MET A 202 0.00 9.40 -10.19
CA MET A 202 0.47 8.67 -9.00
C MET A 202 1.37 9.59 -8.18
N GLN A 203 0.81 10.22 -7.16
CA GLN A 203 1.55 11.12 -6.25
C GLN A 203 2.53 10.31 -5.40
N MET A 204 3.72 10.84 -5.13
CA MET A 204 4.69 10.22 -4.21
C MET A 204 5.10 11.26 -3.16
N ASN A 205 4.83 10.97 -1.89
CA ASN A 205 5.07 11.82 -0.73
C ASN A 205 6.21 11.26 0.11
N GLU A 206 7.14 12.11 0.53
CA GLU A 206 8.25 11.70 1.38
C GLU A 206 7.88 11.85 2.85
N TYR A 207 8.06 10.77 3.62
CA TYR A 207 7.83 10.72 5.05
C TYR A 207 9.17 10.80 5.77
N SER A 208 9.25 11.63 6.82
CA SER A 208 10.45 11.65 7.66
C SER A 208 10.45 10.41 8.56
N LEU A 209 11.54 9.65 8.48
CA LEU A 209 11.66 8.38 9.19
C LEU A 209 11.66 8.58 10.71
N ASP A 210 12.27 9.66 11.20
CA ASP A 210 12.28 10.02 12.62
C ASP A 210 10.86 10.25 13.17
N VAL A 211 10.00 10.97 12.42
CA VAL A 211 8.61 11.19 12.81
C VAL A 211 7.82 9.88 12.80
N VAL A 212 8.02 9.05 11.77
CA VAL A 212 7.34 7.73 11.68
C VAL A 212 7.74 6.84 12.86
N LEU A 213 9.04 6.66 13.11
CA LEU A 213 9.53 5.82 14.21
C LEU A 213 9.05 6.31 15.57
N ARG A 214 8.98 7.64 15.76
CA ARG A 214 8.41 8.23 16.97
C ARG A 214 6.94 7.83 17.16
N ARG A 215 6.12 7.82 16.10
CA ARG A 215 4.71 7.36 16.21
C ARG A 215 4.59 5.90 16.59
N PHE A 216 5.40 5.03 16.00
CA PHE A 216 5.47 3.63 16.41
C PHE A 216 5.79 3.51 17.91
N HIS A 217 6.81 4.22 18.38
CA HIS A 217 7.18 4.21 19.78
C HIS A 217 6.03 4.70 20.70
N GLU A 218 5.40 5.84 20.35
CA GLU A 218 4.27 6.42 21.08
C GLU A 218 3.05 5.46 21.14
N CYS A 219 2.87 4.60 20.14
CA CYS A 219 1.79 3.61 20.09
C CYS A 219 2.13 2.25 20.74
N GLY A 220 3.28 2.13 21.40
CA GLY A 220 3.66 0.92 22.16
C GLY A 220 4.44 -0.12 21.35
N PHE A 221 5.07 0.27 20.25
CA PHE A 221 5.99 -0.60 19.50
C PHE A 221 7.42 -0.36 20.00
N ALA A 222 7.88 -1.17 20.95
CA ALA A 222 9.20 -1.02 21.56
C ALA A 222 10.35 -1.54 20.67
N LYS A 223 10.08 -2.56 19.83
CA LYS A 223 11.05 -3.15 18.91
C LYS A 223 10.52 -3.10 17.49
N MET A 224 11.37 -2.67 16.56
CA MET A 224 11.04 -2.51 15.15
C MET A 224 12.20 -3.02 14.30
N LEU A 225 11.89 -3.67 13.20
CA LEU A 225 12.83 -4.03 12.15
C LEU A 225 12.55 -3.09 10.97
N VAL A 226 13.56 -2.29 10.59
CA VAL A 226 13.47 -1.40 9.44
C VAL A 226 14.27 -1.99 8.29
N ARG A 227 13.63 -2.17 7.14
CA ARG A 227 14.25 -2.59 5.88
C ARG A 227 14.21 -1.44 4.90
N PHE A 228 15.36 -1.10 4.32
CA PHE A 228 15.47 -0.09 3.28
C PHE A 228 15.48 -0.77 1.92
N GLU A 229 14.70 -0.24 0.98
CA GLU A 229 14.60 -0.75 -0.38
C GLU A 229 14.61 0.41 -1.39
N ASP A 230 15.22 0.19 -2.55
CA ASP A 230 15.11 1.09 -3.70
C ASP A 230 13.95 0.65 -4.58
N HIS A 231 12.89 1.46 -4.61
CA HIS A 231 11.75 1.29 -5.50
C HIS A 231 11.83 2.31 -6.65
N GLY A 232 12.58 1.97 -7.69
CA GLY A 232 12.65 2.74 -8.93
C GLY A 232 13.21 4.16 -8.75
N GLY A 233 14.26 4.31 -7.94
CA GLY A 233 14.90 5.59 -7.61
C GLY A 233 14.27 6.32 -6.42
N THR A 234 13.35 5.67 -5.71
CA THR A 234 12.81 6.16 -4.44
C THR A 234 13.26 5.23 -3.33
N ASP A 235 14.01 5.78 -2.37
CA ASP A 235 14.35 5.08 -1.15
C ASP A 235 13.07 4.93 -0.32
N THR A 236 12.74 3.69 0.01
CA THR A 236 11.60 3.32 0.84
C THR A 236 12.09 2.65 2.12
N ALA A 237 11.32 2.82 3.19
CA ALA A 237 11.49 2.09 4.43
C ALA A 237 10.24 1.25 4.69
N MET A 238 10.44 -0.03 4.89
CA MET A 238 9.42 -0.96 5.36
C MET A 238 9.69 -1.29 6.81
N ILE A 239 8.70 -1.04 7.67
CA ILE A 239 8.80 -1.25 9.10
C ILE A 239 7.95 -2.46 9.48
N LEU A 240 8.61 -3.43 10.10
CA LEU A 240 8.02 -4.60 10.71
C LEU A 240 8.08 -4.42 12.22
N ALA A 241 6.96 -4.56 12.92
CA ALA A 241 6.95 -4.38 14.37
C ALA A 241 5.88 -5.24 15.04
N ARG A 242 6.10 -5.58 16.31
CA ARG A 242 5.12 -6.22 17.19
C ARG A 242 4.77 -5.27 18.31
N ARG A 243 3.48 -5.09 18.59
CA ARG A 243 2.98 -4.28 19.70
C ARG A 243 3.22 -5.05 21.00
N SER A 244 3.79 -4.36 22.00
CA SER A 244 4.02 -4.95 23.33
C SER A 244 2.71 -5.17 24.09
#